data_AF-A0A0D0E5G3-F1
#
_entry.id   AF-A0A0D0E5G3-F1
#
_cell.length_a   1.000
_cell.length_b   1.000
_cell.length_c   1.000
_cell.angle_alpha   90.00
_cell.angle_beta   90.00
_cell.angle_gamma   90.00
#
_symmetry.space_group_name_H-M   'P 1'
#
loop_
_entity.id
_entity.type
_entity.pdbx_description
1 polymer ?
#
loop_
_entity_poly.entity_id
_entity_poly.type
_entity_poly.pdbx_seq_one_letter_code
_entity_poly.pdbx_strand_id
1 'polypeptide(L)' 'MEWVPTEFGRRKPVIGGHDHEGRLLYYALVPIESFGPRVLGMVANHTRCAKAVHGGTTLFKPHICQSTLVVPTSGL' A
#
# COMPACT_ATOMS: atom_id res chain seq x y z
N MET A 1 7.83 -13.31 -1.67
CA MET A 1 7.12 -12.06 -1.30
C MET A 1 5.68 -12.43 -1.02
N GLU A 2 5.03 -11.73 -0.09
CA GLU A 2 3.62 -11.98 0.24
C GLU A 2 2.86 -10.66 0.49
N TRP A 3 1.57 -10.65 0.21
CA TRP A 3 0.68 -9.53 0.55
C TRP A 3 0.17 -9.72 1.97
N VAL A 4 0.50 -8.79 2.86
CA VAL A 4 0.13 -8.90 4.28
C VAL A 4 -0.78 -7.74 4.64
N PRO A 5 -1.96 -7.98 5.24
CA PRO A 5 -2.76 -6.90 5.82
C PRO A 5 -1.92 -6.12 6.83
N THR A 6 -1.74 -4.82 6.62
CA THR A 6 -1.00 -3.98 7.56
C THR A 6 -1.87 -2.85 8.07
N GLU A 7 -1.92 -2.75 9.38
CA GLU A 7 -2.00 -1.46 10.04
C GLU A 7 -0.56 -0.96 10.15
N PHE A 8 -0.31 0.20 9.55
CA PHE A 8 0.98 0.88 9.42
C PHE A 8 2.06 0.42 10.42
N GLY A 9 3.16 -0.17 9.92
CA GLY A 9 4.43 -0.23 10.65
C GLY A 9 4.88 -1.58 11.25
N ARG A 10 4.12 -2.68 11.14
CA ARG A 10 4.51 -3.96 11.78
C ARG A 10 5.45 -4.87 10.97
N ARG A 11 5.68 -4.63 9.67
CA ARG A 11 6.58 -5.44 8.83
C ARG A 11 7.37 -4.56 7.85
N LYS A 12 8.52 -5.05 7.36
CA LYS A 12 9.36 -4.37 6.35
C LYS A 12 8.67 -4.41 4.98
N PRO A 13 7.99 -3.34 4.54
CA PRO A 13 7.27 -3.34 3.27
C PRO A 13 8.24 -3.10 2.12
N VAL A 14 7.90 -3.61 0.94
CA VAL A 14 8.66 -3.36 -0.29
C VAL A 14 8.47 -1.90 -0.70
N ILE A 15 9.58 -1.19 -0.86
CA ILE A 15 9.62 0.17 -1.36
C ILE A 15 9.27 0.15 -2.85
N GLY A 16 8.23 0.90 -3.22
CA GLY A 16 7.80 1.08 -4.62
C GLY A 16 8.30 2.38 -5.24
N GLY A 17 8.76 3.33 -4.43
CA GLY A 17 9.31 4.60 -4.91
C GLY A 17 9.38 5.67 -3.83
N HIS A 18 9.45 6.92 -4.27
CA HIS A 18 9.43 8.11 -3.42
C HIS A 18 8.38 9.10 -3.93
N ASP A 19 7.80 9.88 -3.02
CA ASP A 19 6.99 11.03 -3.40
C ASP A 19 7.85 12.23 -3.81
N HIS A 20 7.21 13.33 -4.21
CA HIS A 20 7.87 14.57 -4.60
C HIS A 20 8.71 15.23 -3.49
N GLU A 21 8.48 14.87 -2.21
CA GLU A 21 9.26 15.32 -1.05
C GLU A 21 10.38 14.32 -0.70
N GLY A 22 10.58 13.27 -1.51
CA GLY A 22 11.59 12.24 -1.27
C GLY A 22 11.22 11.23 -0.19
N ARG A 23 9.95 11.17 0.26
CA ARG A 23 9.50 10.22 1.28
C ARG A 23 9.10 8.90 0.66
N LEU A 24 9.35 7.81 1.38
CA LEU A 24 9.10 6.45 0.90
C LEU A 24 7.62 6.17 0.61
N LEU A 25 7.39 5.54 -0.53
CA LEU A 25 6.13 4.94 -0.95
C LEU A 25 6.29 3.42 -1.02
N TYR A 26 5.25 2.71 -0.59
CA TYR A 26 5.23 1.24 -0.55
C TYR A 26 4.11 0.68 -1.41
N TYR A 27 4.32 -0.50 -2.00
CA TYR A 27 3.26 -1.17 -2.75
C TYR A 27 2.09 -1.56 -1.86
N ALA A 28 0.88 -1.31 -2.33
CA ALA A 28 -0.34 -1.64 -1.64
C ALA A 28 -1.42 -2.18 -2.58
N LEU A 29 -2.32 -3.01 -2.06
CA LEU A 29 -3.55 -3.41 -2.76
C LEU A 29 -4.72 -2.56 -2.26
N VAL A 30 -5.22 -1.69 -3.13
CA VAL A 30 -6.30 -0.75 -2.84
C VAL A 30 -7.63 -1.33 -3.31
N PRO A 31 -8.62 -1.50 -2.43
CA PRO A 31 -9.95 -1.93 -2.85
C PRO A 31 -10.65 -0.85 -3.69
N ILE A 32 -11.26 -1.24 -4.81
CA ILE A 32 -12.12 -0.34 -5.60
C ILE A 32 -13.36 0.01 -4.74
N GLU A 33 -14.02 -1.02 -4.22
CA GLU A 33 -15.17 -0.96 -3.31
C GLU A 33 -14.88 -1.72 -2.01
N SER A 34 -15.63 -1.47 -0.94
CA SER A 34 -15.39 -2.04 0.40
C SER A 34 -15.28 -3.58 0.40
N PHE A 35 -16.09 -4.24 -0.42
CA PHE A 35 -16.06 -5.69 -0.63
C PHE A 35 -15.95 -5.94 -2.14
N GLY A 36 -14.74 -5.88 -2.66
CA GLY A 36 -14.55 -5.96 -4.10
C GLY A 36 -13.11 -6.20 -4.55
N PRO A 37 -12.89 -6.21 -5.88
CA PRO A 37 -11.58 -6.34 -6.47
C PRO A 37 -10.63 -5.27 -5.94
N ARG A 38 -9.36 -5.66 -5.84
CA ARG A 38 -8.27 -4.79 -5.42
C ARG A 38 -7.36 -4.51 -6.59
N VAL A 39 -6.88 -3.27 -6.66
CA VAL A 39 -5.93 -2.82 -7.67
C VAL A 39 -4.61 -2.46 -7.01
N LEU A 40 -3.55 -2.56 -7.79
CA LEU A 40 -2.24 -2.14 -7.33
C LEU A 40 -2.22 -0.61 -7.15
N GLY A 41 -1.66 -0.19 -6.02
CA GLY A 41 -1.48 1.21 -5.67
C GLY A 41 -0.24 1.40 -4.81
N MET A 42 -0.17 2.58 -4.21
CA MET A 42 0.90 2.96 -3.31
C MET A 42 0.34 3.55 -2.01
N VAL A 43 1.03 3.29 -0.91
CA VAL A 43 0.74 3.85 0.41
C VAL A 43 1.97 4.56 0.96
N ALA A 44 1.75 5.63 1.72
CA ALA A 44 2.81 6.32 2.43
C ALA A 44 2.53 6.33 3.93
N ASN A 45 3.54 6.07 4.75
CA ASN A 45 3.39 6.04 6.21
C ASN A 45 2.98 7.41 6.78
N HIS A 46 3.43 8.50 6.14
CA HIS A 46 3.21 9.86 6.62
C HIS A 46 1.81 10.39 6.30
N THR A 47 1.17 9.93 5.21
CA THR A 47 -0.21 10.36 4.88
C THR A 47 -1.27 9.46 5.50
N ARG A 48 -0.91 8.25 5.94
CA ARG A 48 -1.86 7.22 6.40
C ARG A 48 -2.98 6.94 5.39
N CYS A 49 -2.67 7.12 4.11
CA CYS A 49 -3.60 7.00 3.00
C CYS A 49 -2.94 6.22 1.87
N ALA A 50 -3.77 5.47 1.16
CA ALA A 50 -3.34 4.78 -0.04
C ALA A 50 -4.06 5.29 -1.27
N LYS A 51 -3.35 5.20 -2.39
CA LYS A 51 -3.77 5.71 -3.68
C LYS A 51 -3.57 4.67 -4.77
N ALA A 52 -4.53 4.54 -5.66
CA ALA A 52 -4.42 3.74 -6.88
C ALA A 52 -5.09 4.48 -8.03
N VAL A 53 -4.68 4.17 -9.26
CA VAL A 53 -5.36 4.64 -10.47
C VAL A 53 -6.12 3.48 -11.08
N HIS A 54 -7.42 3.65 -11.31
CA HIS A 54 -8.27 2.66 -11.94
C HIS A 54 -9.26 3.35 -12.88
N GLY A 55 -9.31 2.91 -14.15
CA GLY A 55 -10.22 3.49 -15.14
C GLY A 55 -10.05 5.00 -15.34
N GLY A 56 -8.81 5.52 -15.25
CA GLY A 56 -8.52 6.96 -15.34
C GLY A 56 -8.88 7.79 -14.10
N THR A 57 -9.44 7.17 -13.05
CA THR A 57 -9.79 7.84 -11.79
C THR A 57 -8.76 7.50 -10.71
N THR A 58 -8.42 8.50 -9.88
CA THR A 58 -7.60 8.28 -8.69
C THR A 58 -8.50 7.85 -7.52
N LEU A 59 -8.30 6.63 -7.06
CA LEU A 59 -8.92 6.12 -5.83
C LEU A 59 -8.10 6.59 -4.63
N PHE A 60 -8.75 7.27 -3.69
CA PHE A 60 -8.16 7.70 -2.43
C PHE A 60 -8.85 7.00 -1.27
N LYS A 61 -8.11 6.20 -0.49
CA LYS A 61 -8.64 5.44 0.63
C LYS A 61 -7.91 5.84 1.93
N PRO A 62 -8.50 6.73 2.74
CA PRO A 62 -7.94 7.09 4.03
C PRO A 62 -8.18 5.98 5.07
N HIS A 63 -7.23 5.76 5.97
CA HIS A 63 -7.36 4.87 7.14
C HIS A 63 -7.73 3.41 6.91
N ILE A 64 -7.86 2.95 5.66
CA ILE A 64 -8.13 1.55 5.37
C ILE A 64 -6.83 0.76 5.60
N CYS A 65 -6.89 -0.23 6.49
CA CYS A 65 -5.82 -1.20 6.74
C CYS A 65 -5.47 -1.88 5.42
N GLN A 66 -4.34 -1.52 4.83
CA GLN A 66 -3.99 -1.94 3.48
C GLN A 66 -3.03 -3.11 3.52
N SER A 67 -3.25 -4.05 2.59
CA SER A 67 -2.28 -5.11 2.36
C SER A 67 -1.07 -4.51 1.66
N THR A 68 0.10 -4.56 2.28
CA THR A 68 1.37 -4.16 1.64
C THR A 68 2.16 -5.39 1.22
N LEU A 69 2.94 -5.24 0.16
CA LEU A 69 3.85 -6.29 -0.26
C LEU A 69 5.01 -6.31 0.72
N VAL A 70 5.29 -7.46 1.33
CA VAL A 70 6.45 -7.65 2.20
C VAL A 70 7.35 -8.74 1.62
N VAL A 71 8.65 -8.57 1.83
CA VAL A 71 9.59 -9.67 1.64
C VAL A 71 9.46 -10.58 2.86
N PRO A 72 9.15 -11.88 2.70
CA PRO A 72 9.20 -12.80 3.81
C PRO A 72 10.60 -12.73 4.41
N THR A 73 10.68 -12.43 5.70
CA THR A 73 11.90 -12.67 6.46
C THR A 73 12.01 -14.18 6.58
N SER A 74 12.67 -14.82 5.61
CA SER A 74 13.20 -16.17 5.80
C SER A 74 13.93 -16.16 7.14
N GLY A 75 13.59 -17.09 8.04
CA GLY A 75 14.20 -17.19 9.36
C GLY A 75 15.72 -17.07 9.27
N LEU A 76 16.26 -16.15 10.07
CA LEU A 76 17.65 -16.25 10.54
C LEU A 76 17.75 -17.48 11.45
#